data_AF-A0A4Y2L7X9-F1
#
_entry.id   AF-A0A4Y2L7X9-F1
#
_cell.length_a   1.000
_cell.length_b   1.000
_cell.length_c   1.000
_cell.angle_alpha   90.00
_cell.angle_beta   90.00
_cell.angle_gamma   90.00
#
_symmetry.space_group_name_H-M   'P 1'
#
loop_
_entity.id
_entity.type
_entity.pdbx_description
1 polymer ?
#
loop_
_entity_poly.entity_id
_entity_poly.type
_entity_poly.pdbx_seq_one_letter_code
_entity_poly.pdbx_strand_id
1 'polypeptide(L)'
;MCQHKCLLDATSKYLNCTAPFALYPSDLRICEGEEIFHEETLEDFGDCAENCKDDCAKTKYSVNVQERYTSDFFWNTSPDEDESKLIIVEIIIDHSEVITFRHRPQYLSIETFSYIGGFIGVWLGISLIEVTDFVESIFRILRYAIKKRNIG
;
A
#
# COMPACT_ATOMS: atom_id res chain seq x y z
N MET A 1 6.21 7.97 -6.04
CA MET A 1 6.68 9.39 -5.87
C MET A 1 7.99 9.53 -5.08
N CYS A 2 8.38 8.54 -4.27
CA CYS A 2 9.57 8.59 -3.40
C CYS A 2 10.88 8.91 -4.13
N GLN A 3 11.16 8.27 -5.27
CA GLN A 3 12.40 8.48 -6.02
C GLN A 3 12.58 9.93 -6.52
N HIS A 4 11.52 10.57 -7.02
CA HIS A 4 11.61 11.99 -7.43
C HIS A 4 11.89 12.92 -6.25
N LYS A 5 11.41 12.57 -5.05
CA LYS A 5 11.76 13.30 -3.83
C LYS A 5 13.23 13.06 -3.45
N CYS A 6 13.71 11.81 -3.48
CA CYS A 6 15.14 11.51 -3.25
C CYS A 6 16.04 12.30 -4.19
N LEU A 7 15.67 12.36 -5.48
CA LEU A 7 16.38 13.15 -6.47
C LEU A 7 16.40 14.63 -6.09
N LEU A 8 15.25 15.19 -5.71
CA LEU A 8 15.15 16.59 -5.27
C LEU A 8 15.99 16.87 -4.02
N ASP A 9 15.94 15.99 -3.02
CA ASP A 9 16.68 16.15 -1.77
C ASP A 9 18.19 16.10 -2.04
N ALA A 10 18.65 15.18 -2.91
CA ALA A 10 20.04 15.10 -3.34
C ALA A 10 20.47 16.36 -4.11
N THR A 11 19.73 16.77 -5.16
CA THR A 11 20.10 17.96 -5.95
C THR A 11 20.00 19.25 -5.14
N SER A 12 19.03 19.34 -4.22
CA SER A 12 18.91 20.47 -3.30
C SER A 12 20.11 20.57 -2.38
N LYS A 13 20.63 19.45 -1.88
CA LYS A 13 21.73 19.40 -0.91
C LYS A 13 23.07 19.82 -1.51
N TYR A 14 23.38 19.36 -2.73
CA TYR A 14 24.68 19.60 -3.35
C TYR A 14 24.69 20.78 -4.33
N LEU A 15 23.58 21.03 -5.03
CA LEU A 15 23.52 21.97 -6.15
C LEU A 15 22.60 23.17 -5.90
N ASN A 16 21.81 23.15 -4.82
CA ASN A 16 20.77 24.14 -4.51
C ASN A 16 19.82 24.40 -5.71
N CYS A 17 19.51 23.35 -6.46
CA CYS A 17 18.64 23.41 -7.64
C CYS A 17 17.78 22.13 -7.79
N THR A 18 16.78 22.21 -8.66
CA THR A 18 15.86 21.12 -9.00
C THR A 18 16.17 20.58 -10.39
N ALA A 19 16.32 19.26 -10.53
CA ALA A 19 16.49 18.65 -11.84
C ALA A 19 15.27 18.90 -12.74
N PRO A 20 15.44 19.19 -14.04
CA PRO A 20 14.34 19.53 -14.95
C PRO A 20 13.33 18.38 -15.17
N PHE A 21 13.74 17.15 -14.90
CA PHE A 21 12.89 15.94 -14.98
C PHE A 21 12.32 15.51 -13.61
N ALA A 22 12.57 16.28 -12.54
CA ALA A 22 11.95 16.01 -11.26
C ALA A 22 10.47 16.42 -11.31
N LEU A 23 9.57 15.44 -11.10
CA LEU A 23 8.13 15.68 -11.01
C LEU A 23 7.69 16.19 -9.63
N TYR A 24 8.63 16.38 -8.70
CA TYR A 24 8.35 16.81 -7.34
C TYR A 24 8.37 18.35 -7.26
N PRO A 25 7.34 18.99 -6.70
CA PRO A 25 7.29 20.46 -6.62
C PRO A 25 8.39 21.00 -5.72
N SER A 26 9.01 22.09 -6.14
CA SER A 26 10.14 22.74 -5.47
C SER A 26 10.18 24.22 -5.83
N ASP A 27 10.57 25.07 -4.88
CA ASP A 27 10.77 26.51 -5.09
C ASP A 27 12.21 26.84 -5.53
N LEU A 28 13.09 25.84 -5.66
CA LEU A 28 14.48 26.02 -6.08
C LEU A 28 14.57 26.27 -7.59
N ARG A 29 15.62 26.97 -8.02
CA ARG A 29 15.94 27.16 -9.44
C ARG A 29 16.09 25.81 -10.16
N ILE A 30 15.82 25.78 -11.46
CA ILE A 30 16.10 24.61 -12.29
C ILE A 30 17.61 24.51 -12.52
N CYS A 31 18.20 23.32 -12.39
CA CYS A 31 19.62 23.10 -12.66
C CYS A 31 19.94 23.28 -14.15
N GLU A 32 21.10 23.87 -14.46
CA GLU A 32 21.62 23.94 -15.83
C GLU A 32 22.36 22.63 -16.19
N GLY A 33 22.35 22.25 -17.47
CA GLY A 33 22.56 20.86 -17.90
C GLY A 33 23.82 20.16 -17.39
N GLU A 34 24.94 20.88 -17.25
CA GLU A 34 26.21 20.31 -16.77
C GLU A 34 26.25 20.11 -15.25
N GLU A 35 25.38 20.78 -14.49
CA GLU A 35 25.35 20.71 -13.01
C GLU A 35 24.77 19.37 -12.50
N ILE A 36 24.05 18.61 -13.35
CA ILE A 36 23.25 17.45 -12.94
C ILE A 36 24.10 16.20 -12.65
N PHE A 37 25.33 16.13 -13.18
CA PHE A 37 26.19 14.94 -13.14
C PHE A 37 27.30 15.02 -12.08
N HIS A 38 26.95 15.39 -10.85
CA HIS A 38 27.87 15.24 -9.71
C HIS A 38 27.86 13.81 -9.15
N GLU A 39 29.03 13.25 -8.89
CA GLU A 39 29.17 11.88 -8.37
C GLU A 39 28.51 11.72 -7.00
N GLU A 40 28.65 12.73 -6.12
CA GLU A 40 28.03 12.76 -4.78
C GLU A 40 26.49 12.76 -4.82
N THR A 41 25.88 13.42 -5.84
CA THR A 41 24.42 13.38 -6.02
C THR A 41 23.93 12.00 -6.45
N LEU A 42 24.72 11.26 -7.22
CA LEU A 42 24.35 9.92 -7.69
C LEU A 42 24.41 8.89 -6.56
N GLU A 43 25.42 8.99 -5.68
CA GLU A 43 25.56 8.12 -4.51
C GLU A 43 24.41 8.33 -3.51
N ASP A 44 24.13 9.58 -3.12
CA ASP A 44 23.04 9.91 -2.17
C ASP A 44 21.66 9.56 -2.74
N PHE A 45 21.49 9.72 -4.06
CA PHE A 45 20.27 9.28 -4.75
C PHE A 45 20.14 7.76 -4.73
N GLY A 46 21.22 7.01 -4.99
CA GLY A 46 21.23 5.55 -4.98
C GLY A 46 20.78 4.99 -3.63
N ASP A 47 21.42 5.45 -2.55
CA ASP A 47 21.11 5.03 -1.19
C ASP A 47 19.65 5.34 -0.80
N CYS A 48 19.14 6.51 -1.18
CA CYS A 48 17.74 6.88 -0.92
C CYS A 48 16.76 6.07 -1.76
N ALA A 49 17.07 5.84 -3.03
CA ALA A 49 16.21 5.12 -3.97
C ALA A 49 16.08 3.63 -3.61
N GLU A 50 17.14 3.00 -3.08
CA GLU A 50 17.09 1.62 -2.60
C GLU A 50 16.18 1.45 -1.37
N ASN A 51 16.10 2.48 -0.53
CA ASN A 51 15.24 2.48 0.65
C ASN A 51 13.78 2.87 0.36
N CYS A 52 13.46 3.26 -0.88
CA CYS A 52 12.09 3.61 -1.26
C CYS A 52 11.20 2.36 -1.29
N LYS A 53 10.22 2.33 -0.39
CA LYS A 53 9.14 1.33 -0.43
C LYS A 53 8.21 1.60 -1.62
N ASP A 54 7.59 0.53 -2.11
CA ASP A 54 6.52 0.65 -3.09
C ASP A 54 5.36 1.50 -2.56
N ASP A 55 4.80 2.33 -3.45
CA ASP A 55 3.65 3.18 -3.12
C ASP A 55 2.43 2.30 -2.77
N CYS A 56 1.73 2.61 -1.68
CA CYS A 56 0.55 1.85 -1.22
C CYS A 56 -0.62 1.89 -2.21
N ALA A 57 -0.69 2.93 -3.02
CA ALA A 57 -1.67 3.10 -4.08
C ALA A 57 -0.94 3.39 -5.38
N LYS A 58 -1.18 2.55 -6.40
CA LYS A 58 -0.58 2.71 -7.72
C LYS A 58 -1.63 2.50 -8.79
N THR A 59 -1.78 3.49 -9.67
CA THR A 59 -2.57 3.36 -10.89
C THR A 59 -1.66 2.85 -11.99
N LYS A 60 -2.04 1.74 -12.63
CA LYS A 60 -1.34 1.19 -13.79
C LYS A 60 -2.29 1.22 -14.98
N TYR A 61 -1.79 1.66 -16.12
CA TYR A 61 -2.52 1.65 -17.38
C TYR A 61 -1.97 0.51 -18.25
N SER A 62 -2.85 -0.33 -18.77
CA SER A 62 -2.48 -1.28 -19.81
C SER A 62 -2.53 -0.54 -21.14
N VAL A 63 -1.40 -0.46 -21.84
CA VAL A 63 -1.29 0.27 -23.10
C VAL A 63 -1.15 -0.74 -24.23
N ASN A 64 -1.98 -0.59 -25.26
CA ASN A 64 -1.85 -1.31 -26.51
C ASN A 64 -1.46 -0.30 -27.59
N VAL A 65 -0.25 -0.40 -28.10
CA VAL A 65 0.29 0.52 -29.12
C VAL A 65 0.00 -0.05 -30.50
N GLN A 66 -0.73 0.71 -31.31
CA GLN A 66 -0.94 0.40 -32.72
C GLN A 66 -0.25 1.46 -33.57
N GLU A 67 0.67 1.02 -34.41
CA GLU A 67 1.39 1.89 -35.33
C GLU A 67 0.74 1.81 -36.72
N ARG A 68 0.50 2.96 -37.34
CA ARG A 68 0.04 3.07 -38.73
C ARG A 68 0.87 4.12 -39.45
N TYR A 69 1.30 3.81 -40.67
CA TYR A 69 2.03 4.75 -41.51
C TYR A 69 1.03 5.67 -42.21
N THR A 70 1.32 6.96 -42.16
CA THR A 70 0.41 8.06 -42.52
C THR A 70 0.25 8.26 -44.04
N SER A 71 0.82 7.38 -44.89
CA SER A 71 0.75 7.51 -46.35
C SER A 71 -0.67 7.48 -46.93
N ASP A 72 -1.66 7.06 -46.15
CA ASP A 72 -2.98 6.71 -46.67
C ASP A 72 -4.08 7.75 -46.34
N PHE A 73 -3.80 8.79 -45.53
CA PHE A 73 -4.85 9.68 -45.00
C PHE A 73 -4.81 11.14 -45.48
N PHE A 74 -3.69 11.65 -46.00
CA PHE A 74 -3.59 13.05 -46.44
C PHE A 74 -3.85 13.19 -47.94
N TRP A 75 -5.11 13.40 -48.30
CA TRP A 75 -5.49 13.96 -49.60
C TRP A 75 -5.62 15.49 -49.45
N ASN A 76 -4.85 16.23 -50.26
CA ASN A 76 -4.94 17.67 -50.54
C ASN A 76 -4.27 18.68 -49.57
N THR A 77 -2.98 18.53 -49.27
CA THR A 77 -2.15 19.68 -48.89
C THR A 77 -0.98 19.81 -49.87
N SER A 78 -0.66 21.04 -50.27
CA SER A 78 0.34 21.39 -51.28
C SER A 78 1.75 20.86 -50.93
N PRO A 79 2.57 20.51 -51.93
CA PRO A 79 3.74 19.64 -51.76
C PRO A 79 5.02 20.36 -51.32
N ASP A 80 4.94 21.35 -50.42
CA ASP A 80 6.07 22.28 -50.19
C ASP A 80 6.64 22.36 -48.76
N GLU A 81 6.19 21.56 -47.78
CA GLU A 81 6.85 21.52 -46.47
C GLU A 81 7.05 20.09 -45.96
N ASP A 82 8.31 19.63 -46.04
CA ASP A 82 8.98 18.56 -45.30
C ASP A 82 8.12 17.69 -44.34
N GLU A 83 7.15 16.95 -44.90
CA GLU A 83 6.20 16.09 -44.17
C GLU A 83 6.87 14.85 -43.53
N SER A 84 8.20 14.70 -43.68
CA SER A 84 8.98 13.54 -43.30
C SER A 84 9.14 13.31 -41.79
N LYS A 85 8.60 14.20 -40.93
CA LYS A 85 8.83 14.20 -39.48
C LYS A 85 7.58 14.25 -38.61
N LEU A 86 6.38 14.13 -39.19
CA LEU A 86 5.14 14.27 -38.44
C LEU A 86 4.71 12.92 -37.84
N ILE A 87 4.66 12.84 -36.52
CA ILE A 87 4.13 11.70 -35.76
C ILE A 87 2.81 12.12 -35.14
N ILE A 88 1.72 11.45 -35.51
CA ILE A 88 0.40 11.65 -34.88
C ILE A 88 0.23 10.58 -33.80
N VAL A 89 0.06 11.00 -32.56
CA VAL A 89 -0.22 10.10 -31.43
C VAL A 89 -1.69 10.28 -31.03
N GLU A 90 -2.52 9.30 -31.35
CA GLU A 90 -3.91 9.25 -30.92
C GLU A 90 -4.04 8.39 -29.66
N ILE A 91 -4.48 8.98 -28.55
CA ILE A 91 -4.68 8.27 -27.27
C ILE A 91 -6.17 7.99 -27.11
N ILE A 92 -6.56 6.74 -27.30
CA ILE A 92 -7.93 6.28 -27.12
C ILE A 92 -8.01 5.55 -25.77
N ILE A 93 -8.81 6.11 -24.85
CA ILE A 93 -9.11 5.46 -23.58
C ILE A 93 -10.38 4.64 -23.80
N ASP A 94 -10.22 3.35 -24.07
CA ASP A 94 -11.36 2.45 -24.17
C ASP A 94 -12.05 2.37 -22.80
N HIS A 95 -13.38 2.50 -22.77
CA HIS A 95 -14.22 2.56 -21.56
C HIS A 95 -14.27 1.19 -20.85
N SER A 96 -13.11 0.73 -20.39
CA SER A 96 -12.91 -0.59 -19.83
C SER A 96 -12.82 -0.50 -18.31
N GLU A 97 -13.62 -1.35 -17.70
CA GLU A 97 -13.69 -1.70 -16.28
C GLU A 97 -12.41 -1.35 -15.49
N VAL A 98 -12.53 -0.44 -14.51
CA VAL A 98 -11.42 -0.14 -13.60
C VAL A 98 -11.20 -1.35 -12.71
N ILE A 99 -10.19 -2.16 -13.02
CA ILE A 99 -9.80 -3.31 -12.20
C ILE A 99 -9.09 -2.79 -10.94
N THR A 100 -9.77 -2.86 -9.79
CA THR A 100 -9.20 -2.45 -8.51
C THR A 100 -8.62 -3.64 -7.75
N PHE A 101 -7.30 -3.71 -7.64
CA PHE A 101 -6.64 -4.66 -6.74
C PHE A 101 -6.48 -4.02 -5.36
N ARG A 102 -7.04 -4.66 -4.32
CA ARG A 102 -6.92 -4.21 -2.93
C ARG A 102 -6.39 -5.34 -2.06
N HIS A 103 -5.19 -5.15 -1.51
CA HIS A 103 -4.66 -6.05 -0.49
C HIS A 103 -5.40 -5.81 0.83
N ARG A 104 -6.04 -6.86 1.35
CA ARG A 104 -6.64 -6.86 2.69
C ARG A 104 -5.88 -7.85 3.57
N PRO A 105 -5.61 -7.53 4.84
CA PRO A 105 -5.02 -8.49 5.77
C PRO A 105 -5.95 -9.69 5.91
N GLN A 106 -5.38 -10.90 5.92
CA GLN A 106 -6.17 -12.15 6.05
C GLN A 106 -6.72 -12.35 7.47
N TYR A 107 -6.02 -11.80 8.48
CA TYR A 107 -6.40 -11.89 9.89
C TYR A 107 -6.42 -10.50 10.49
N LEU A 108 -7.55 -10.14 11.10
CA LEU A 108 -7.64 -8.94 11.93
C LEU A 108 -7.43 -9.29 13.40
N SER A 109 -6.88 -8.35 14.17
CA SER A 109 -6.69 -8.52 15.61
C SER A 109 -7.99 -8.91 16.33
N ILE A 110 -9.12 -8.36 15.88
CA ILE A 110 -10.45 -8.69 16.42
C ILE A 110 -10.83 -10.16 16.23
N GLU A 111 -10.42 -10.79 15.14
CA GLU A 111 -10.67 -12.22 14.91
C GLU A 111 -9.81 -13.07 15.84
N THR A 112 -8.55 -12.67 16.08
CA THR A 112 -7.67 -13.33 17.05
C THR A 112 -8.25 -13.24 18.47
N PHE A 113 -8.72 -12.05 18.87
CA PHE A 113 -9.37 -11.87 20.17
C PHE A 113 -10.66 -12.67 20.29
N SER A 114 -11.44 -12.77 19.21
CA SER A 114 -12.66 -13.57 19.18
C SER A 114 -12.36 -15.06 19.33
N TYR A 115 -11.32 -15.57 18.66
CA TYR A 115 -10.88 -16.96 18.78
C TYR A 115 -10.40 -17.28 20.20
N ILE A 116 -9.47 -16.47 20.74
CA ILE A 116 -8.94 -16.67 22.10
C ILE A 116 -10.06 -16.56 23.13
N GLY A 117 -10.92 -15.54 23.01
CA GLY A 117 -12.06 -15.32 23.88
C GLY A 117 -13.06 -16.48 23.84
N GLY A 118 -13.30 -17.04 22.65
CA GLY A 118 -14.13 -18.23 22.49
C GLY A 118 -13.56 -19.44 23.23
N PHE A 119 -12.27 -19.72 23.07
CA PHE A 119 -11.61 -20.81 23.81
C PHE A 119 -11.68 -20.60 25.32
N ILE A 120 -11.28 -19.42 25.81
CA ILE A 120 -11.33 -19.08 27.24
C ILE A 120 -12.76 -19.21 27.78
N GLY A 121 -13.75 -18.75 27.02
CA GLY A 121 -15.16 -18.86 27.39
C GLY A 121 -15.63 -20.31 27.59
N VAL A 122 -15.23 -21.21 26.69
CA VAL A 122 -15.53 -22.65 26.82
C VAL A 122 -14.85 -23.24 28.05
N TRP A 123 -13.57 -22.95 28.26
CA TRP A 123 -12.83 -23.44 29.44
C TRP A 123 -13.46 -22.94 30.74
N LEU A 124 -13.78 -21.64 30.84
CA LEU A 124 -14.45 -21.07 32.00
C LEU A 124 -15.85 -21.65 32.22
N GLY A 125 -16.60 -21.91 31.14
CA GLY A 125 -17.92 -22.54 31.22
C GLY A 125 -17.86 -23.93 31.86
N ILE A 126 -16.87 -24.75 31.46
CA ILE A 126 -16.65 -26.09 32.04
C ILE A 126 -16.24 -25.96 33.52
N SER A 127 -15.28 -25.09 33.83
CA SER A 127 -14.83 -24.87 35.21
C SER A 127 -15.96 -24.38 36.13
N LEU A 128 -16.90 -23.58 35.62
CA LEU A 128 -18.03 -23.09 36.40
C LEU A 128 -18.95 -24.24 36.83
N ILE A 129 -19.23 -25.20 35.94
CA ILE A 129 -20.07 -26.37 36.24
C ILE A 129 -19.46 -27.20 37.36
N GLU A 130 -18.15 -27.47 37.29
CA GLU A 130 -17.44 -28.21 38.33
C GLU A 130 -17.49 -27.51 39.69
N VAL A 131 -17.31 -26.18 39.71
CA VAL A 131 -17.40 -25.39 40.94
C VAL A 131 -18.81 -25.43 41.52
N THR A 132 -19.86 -25.37 40.69
CA THR A 132 -21.25 -25.48 41.18
C THR A 132 -21.56 -26.83 41.81
N ASP A 133 -21.07 -27.93 41.22
CA ASP A 133 -21.22 -29.28 41.78
C ASP A 133 -20.48 -29.45 43.11
N PHE A 134 -19.29 -28.85 43.20
CA PHE A 134 -18.51 -28.84 44.44
C PHE A 134 -19.22 -28.06 45.56
N VAL A 135 -19.77 -26.90 45.23
CA VAL A 135 -20.54 -26.08 46.18
C VAL A 135 -21.79 -26.83 46.65
N GLU A 136 -22.52 -27.49 45.75
CA GLU A 136 -23.68 -28.31 46.14
C GLU A 136 -23.28 -29.44 47.09
N SER A 137 -22.18 -30.12 46.80
CA SER A 137 -21.64 -31.19 47.65
C SER A 137 -21.32 -30.69 49.05
N ILE A 138 -20.70 -29.51 49.18
CA ILE A 138 -20.45 -28.86 50.48
C ILE A 138 -21.76 -28.57 51.21
N PHE A 139 -22.76 -28.00 50.54
CA PHE A 139 -24.06 -27.71 51.17
C PHE A 139 -24.75 -28.98 51.66
N ARG A 140 -24.67 -30.09 50.91
CA ARG A 140 -25.20 -31.39 51.33
C ARG A 140 -24.50 -31.91 52.58
N ILE A 141 -23.16 -31.84 52.63
CA ILE A 141 -22.36 -32.26 53.80
C ILE A 141 -22.71 -31.39 55.03
N LEU A 142 -22.75 -30.08 54.88
CA LEU A 142 -23.11 -29.15 55.97
C LEU A 142 -24.51 -29.43 56.52
N ARG A 143 -25.49 -29.64 55.64
CA ARG A 143 -26.86 -29.97 56.05
C ARG A 143 -26.93 -31.31 56.80
N TYR A 144 -26.16 -32.30 56.35
CA TYR A 144 -26.07 -33.59 57.04
C TYR A 144 -25.43 -33.45 58.43
N ALA A 145 -24.34 -32.68 58.53
CA ALA A 145 -23.66 -32.40 59.79
C ALA A 145 -24.55 -31.66 60.80
N ILE A 146 -25.29 -30.64 60.36
CA ILE A 146 -26.23 -29.89 61.20
C ILE A 146 -27.39 -30.79 61.66
N LYS A 147 -27.96 -31.60 60.75
CA LYS A 147 -29.04 -32.54 61.10
C LYS A 147 -28.58 -33.61 62.10
N LYS A 148 -27.36 -34.14 61.95
CA LYS A 148 -26.77 -35.08 62.89
C LYS A 148 -26.52 -34.46 64.28
N ARG A 149 -26.18 -33.16 64.33
CA ARG A 149 -25.96 -32.43 65.60
C ARG A 149 -27.26 -32.09 66.35
N ASN A 150 -28.40 -32.04 65.67
CA ASN A 150 -29.72 -31.80 66.30
C ASN A 150 -30.44 -33.07 66.78
N ILE A 151 -29.87 -34.26 66.54
CA ILE A 151 -30.47 -35.57 66.87
C ILE A 151 -29.67 -36.35 67.95
N GLY A 152 -28.56 -35.78 68.44
CA GLY A 152 -27.84 -36.25 69.63
C GLY A 152 -27.95 -35.22 70.75
#